data_AF-A0A6B9Z337-F1
#
_entry.id   AF-A0A6B9Z337-F1
#
_cell.length_a   1.000
_cell.length_b   1.000
_cell.length_c   1.000
_cell.angle_alpha   90.00
_cell.angle_beta   90.00
_cell.angle_gamma   90.00
#
_symmetry.space_group_name_H-M   'P 1'
#
loop_
_entity.id
_entity.type
_entity.pdbx_description
1 polymer ?
#
loop_
_entity_poly.entity_id
_entity_poly.type
_entity_poly.pdbx_seq_one_letter_code
_entity_poly.pdbx_strand_id
1 'polypeptide(L)'
;MTTSNDQFILTVNCGSSSLKFCLFGMQNLHPALSGSVKTDTSGETHFIIQDEGGEYLANYPLAQAGVAAGIRELTGWLHNHSNRYTIRVVAHRIVQGGPKHREPEIISDSLLNDLQHYSYLAPNHLPVEIKAIKAFQENFPEALAVACFDTFFHRHLPGQAKYYPLPASYREKGVMRYGFHGLSYEFILKTLLQKHPKLVGQKLIIAHLGSGASMAAVCNGKSVDTTMGFSPLGGLVMATRSGDLDPGVILYLLRNEKLSADEIDELLSERSGLQAIAGCADMESLVKRSASDQKAGQAIELFCYTVKKFIGALAAAMGGLDVLIFTGGIGENAALVREQCCHGLQFMGLELSRRRNNAGHKWISKSGSKVKIGVLKTNEAAIMAKHAKTLIGNL
;
A
#
# COMPACT_ATOMS: atom_id res chain seq x y z
N MET A 1 -2.33 25.12 36.64
CA MET A 1 -3.03 25.27 35.34
C MET A 1 -2.87 23.94 34.63
N THR A 2 -3.95 23.16 34.56
CA THR A 2 -4.00 21.84 33.93
C THR A 2 -3.73 22.01 32.44
N THR A 3 -2.51 21.70 32.00
CA THR A 3 -2.22 21.49 30.57
C THR A 3 -3.13 20.35 30.12
N SER A 4 -4.06 20.63 29.21
CA SER A 4 -4.81 19.62 28.48
C SER A 4 -3.81 18.60 27.95
N ASN A 5 -3.80 17.39 28.50
CA ASN A 5 -3.06 16.29 27.90
C ASN A 5 -3.83 15.92 26.64
N ASP A 6 -3.40 16.48 25.51
CA ASP A 6 -4.04 16.22 24.23
C ASP A 6 -4.01 14.71 23.97
N GLN A 7 -5.15 14.18 23.57
CA GLN A 7 -5.33 12.75 23.33
C GLN A 7 -5.09 12.43 21.87
N PHE A 8 -4.35 11.35 21.61
CA PHE A 8 -3.88 11.03 20.27
C PHE A 8 -4.21 9.61 19.83
N ILE A 9 -4.36 9.48 18.51
CA ILE A 9 -4.38 8.23 17.77
C ILE A 9 -3.01 8.04 17.13
N LEU A 10 -2.29 7.00 17.54
CA LEU A 10 -1.06 6.56 16.90
C LEU A 10 -1.41 5.58 15.78
N THR A 11 -1.02 5.89 14.55
CA THR A 11 -1.13 4.96 13.42
C THR A 11 0.22 4.32 13.16
N VAL A 12 0.25 3.00 12.92
CA VAL A 12 1.50 2.25 12.70
C VAL A 12 1.38 1.30 11.52
N ASN A 13 2.41 1.32 10.67
CA ASN A 13 2.58 0.40 9.55
C ASN A 13 3.94 -0.29 9.69
N CYS A 14 3.90 -1.58 9.98
CA CYS A 14 5.06 -2.42 10.27
C CYS A 14 5.38 -3.31 9.06
N GLY A 15 6.47 -3.02 8.36
CA GLY A 15 7.08 -3.93 7.41
C GLY A 15 8.13 -4.83 8.08
N SER A 16 8.71 -5.77 7.33
CA SER A 16 9.78 -6.64 7.81
C SER A 16 11.02 -5.86 8.31
N SER A 17 11.36 -4.76 7.62
CA SER A 17 12.54 -3.93 7.92
C SER A 17 12.25 -2.45 8.15
N SER A 18 10.97 -2.04 8.15
CA SER A 18 10.60 -0.63 8.35
C SER A 18 9.38 -0.46 9.25
N LEU A 19 9.34 0.68 9.94
CA LEU A 19 8.18 1.14 10.69
C LEU A 19 7.83 2.53 10.18
N LYS A 20 6.57 2.78 9.82
CA LYS A 20 6.06 4.13 9.58
C LYS A 20 4.98 4.43 10.59
N PHE A 21 4.94 5.64 11.10
CA PHE A 21 3.95 6.04 12.08
C PHE A 21 3.54 7.50 11.91
N CYS A 22 2.34 7.81 12.39
CA CYS A 22 1.84 9.17 12.44
C CYS A 22 0.89 9.32 13.63
N LEU A 23 1.00 10.45 14.32
CA LEU A 23 0.23 10.78 15.49
C LEU A 23 -0.82 11.83 15.12
N PHE A 24 -2.09 11.54 15.41
CA PHE A 24 -3.22 12.42 15.07
C PHE A 24 -3.96 12.87 16.32
N GLY A 25 -4.29 14.15 16.42
CA GLY A 25 -5.13 14.66 17.50
C GLY A 25 -6.55 14.08 17.42
N MET A 26 -7.09 13.58 18.53
CA MET A 26 -8.39 12.89 18.55
C MET A 26 -9.59 13.79 18.22
N GLN A 27 -9.46 15.10 18.39
CA GLN A 27 -10.57 16.04 18.18
C GLN A 27 -10.81 16.33 16.69
N ASN A 28 -9.74 16.58 15.93
CA ASN A 28 -9.82 17.09 14.56
C ASN A 28 -9.10 16.22 13.52
N LEU A 29 -8.43 15.14 13.96
CA LEU A 29 -7.57 14.29 13.12
C LEU A 29 -6.51 15.06 12.34
N HIS A 30 -6.04 16.19 12.87
CA HIS A 30 -4.85 16.85 12.34
C HIS A 30 -3.60 16.07 12.75
N PRO A 31 -2.65 15.85 11.83
CA PRO A 31 -1.39 15.19 12.14
C PRO A 31 -0.55 16.10 13.02
N ALA A 32 -0.18 15.63 14.20
CA ALA A 32 0.75 16.33 15.09
C ALA A 32 2.20 15.98 14.76
N LEU A 33 2.47 14.70 14.51
CA LEU A 33 3.80 14.18 14.21
C LEU A 33 3.73 13.11 13.14
N SER A 34 4.79 12.96 12.37
CA SER A 34 5.02 11.79 11.51
C SER A 34 6.44 11.29 11.68
N GLY A 35 6.65 10.01 11.42
CA GLY A 35 7.97 9.45 11.56
C GLY A 35 8.13 8.10 10.90
N SER A 36 9.38 7.67 10.85
CA SER A 36 9.73 6.38 10.28
C SER A 36 11.02 5.84 10.85
N VAL A 37 11.11 4.52 10.84
CA VAL A 37 12.34 3.76 10.94
C VAL A 37 12.57 3.09 9.61
N LYS A 38 13.64 3.45 8.93
CA LYS A 38 13.97 2.94 7.60
C LYS A 38 15.47 2.73 7.46
N THR A 39 15.83 1.66 6.77
CA THR A 39 17.19 1.44 6.29
C THR A 39 17.35 2.16 4.96
N ASP A 40 18.36 2.99 4.83
CA ASP A 40 18.68 3.65 3.57
C ASP A 40 19.53 2.75 2.65
N THR A 41 19.89 3.26 1.48
CA THR A 41 20.66 2.52 0.48
C THR A 41 22.10 2.21 0.91
N SER A 42 22.63 2.88 1.95
CA SER A 42 23.94 2.59 2.53
C SER A 42 23.90 1.44 3.55
N GLY A 43 22.69 1.00 3.94
CA GLY A 43 22.48 -0.01 4.97
C GLY A 43 22.32 0.56 6.37
N GLU A 44 22.38 1.89 6.54
CA GLU A 44 22.18 2.54 7.83
C GLU A 44 20.69 2.71 8.12
N THR A 45 20.27 2.31 9.33
CA THR A 45 18.88 2.44 9.77
C THR A 45 18.72 3.72 10.57
N HIS A 46 17.78 4.58 10.18
CA HIS A 46 17.54 5.86 10.82
C HIS A 46 16.20 5.88 11.54
N PHE A 47 16.18 6.46 12.74
CA PHE A 47 14.97 6.86 13.45
C PHE A 47 14.67 8.33 13.19
N ILE A 48 13.50 8.61 12.65
CA ILE A 48 13.09 9.96 12.24
C ILE A 48 11.72 10.29 12.83
N ILE A 49 11.61 11.45 13.48
CA ILE A 49 10.35 12.11 13.86
C ILE A 49 10.37 13.53 13.35
N GLN A 50 9.28 13.93 12.71
CA GLN A 50 9.03 15.29 12.25
C GLN A 50 7.70 15.81 12.80
N ASP A 51 7.64 17.11 13.06
CA ASP A 51 6.39 17.79 13.38
C ASP A 51 5.55 18.10 12.12
N GLU A 52 4.40 18.77 12.30
CA GLU A 52 3.52 19.19 11.21
C GLU A 52 4.22 20.12 10.19
N GLY A 53 5.19 20.92 10.64
CA GLY A 53 5.99 21.81 9.81
C GLY A 53 7.11 21.11 9.03
N GLY A 54 7.40 19.85 9.38
CA GLY A 54 8.50 19.07 8.81
C GLY A 54 9.83 19.23 9.56
N GLU A 55 9.85 19.95 10.68
CA GLU A 55 11.03 20.10 11.51
C GLU A 55 11.35 18.78 12.23
N TYR A 56 12.63 18.41 12.25
CA TYR A 56 13.06 17.17 12.89
C TYR A 56 13.04 17.33 14.41
N LEU A 57 12.20 16.53 15.07
CA LEU A 57 12.23 16.35 16.53
C LEU A 57 13.18 15.22 16.95
N ALA A 58 13.44 14.29 16.03
CA ALA A 58 14.45 13.24 16.16
C ALA A 58 14.94 12.86 14.76
N ASN A 59 16.26 12.74 14.59
CA ASN A 59 16.88 12.21 13.38
C ASN A 59 18.28 11.69 13.73
N TYR A 60 18.40 10.38 13.96
CA TYR A 60 19.66 9.74 14.30
C TYR A 60 19.69 8.28 13.85
N PRO A 61 20.88 7.71 13.62
CA PRO A 61 21.02 6.30 13.28
C PRO A 61 20.68 5.41 14.48
N LEU A 62 20.14 4.23 14.20
CA LEU A 62 19.90 3.15 15.14
C LEU A 62 20.97 2.08 14.96
N ALA A 63 21.57 1.66 16.07
CA ALA A 63 22.56 0.58 16.09
C ALA A 63 21.97 -0.79 15.68
N GLN A 64 20.67 -0.99 15.90
CA GLN A 64 19.95 -2.19 15.49
C GLN A 64 18.86 -1.84 14.48
N ALA A 65 18.88 -2.56 13.35
CA ALA A 65 17.83 -2.48 12.35
C ALA A 65 16.58 -3.29 12.74
N GLY A 66 15.48 -3.05 12.03
CA GLY A 66 14.28 -3.86 12.09
C GLY A 66 13.16 -3.29 12.96
N VAL A 67 11.96 -3.86 12.75
CA VAL A 67 10.72 -3.32 13.32
C VAL A 67 10.73 -3.31 14.85
N ALA A 68 11.31 -4.31 15.51
CA ALA A 68 11.32 -4.39 16.97
C ALA A 68 12.15 -3.26 17.60
N ALA A 69 13.30 -2.95 17.01
CA ALA A 69 14.12 -1.81 17.43
C ALA A 69 13.37 -0.49 17.21
N GLY A 70 12.73 -0.33 16.06
CA GLY A 70 11.94 0.86 15.76
C GLY A 70 10.73 1.06 16.68
N ILE A 71 10.04 -0.02 17.07
CA ILE A 71 8.94 0.04 18.04
C ILE A 71 9.47 0.47 19.40
N ARG A 72 10.55 -0.15 19.91
CA ARG A 72 11.16 0.21 21.20
C ARG A 72 11.57 1.68 21.24
N GLU A 73 12.19 2.17 20.17
CA GLU A 73 12.63 3.56 20.09
C GLU A 73 11.43 4.51 20.09
N LEU A 74 10.40 4.21 19.28
CA LEU A 74 9.18 5.01 19.23
C LEU A 74 8.45 5.04 20.58
N THR A 75 8.26 3.89 21.21
CA THR A 75 7.57 3.82 22.51
C THR A 75 8.35 4.58 23.57
N GLY A 76 9.67 4.38 23.64
CA GLY A 76 10.52 5.12 24.58
C GLY A 76 10.48 6.63 24.37
N TRP A 77 10.54 7.07 23.11
CA TRP A 77 10.39 8.49 22.78
C TRP A 77 9.03 9.04 23.20
N LEU A 78 7.93 8.31 22.95
CA LEU A 78 6.58 8.73 23.34
C LEU A 78 6.38 8.74 24.86
N HIS A 79 6.94 7.78 25.61
CA HIS A 79 6.90 7.80 27.08
C HIS A 79 7.62 9.01 27.67
N ASN A 80 8.79 9.36 27.11
CA ASN A 80 9.55 10.55 27.49
C ASN A 80 8.83 11.87 27.17
N HIS A 81 7.80 11.84 26.31
CA HIS A 81 6.97 12.99 25.94
C HIS A 81 5.49 12.80 26.31
N SER A 82 5.20 11.95 27.31
CA SER A 82 3.83 11.61 27.74
C SER A 82 3.03 12.77 28.33
N ASN A 83 3.73 13.81 28.81
CA ASN A 83 3.14 15.09 29.24
C ASN A 83 2.59 15.94 28.07
N ARG A 84 2.88 15.54 26.83
CA ARG A 84 2.41 16.22 25.62
C ARG A 84 1.59 15.31 24.73
N TYR A 85 1.92 14.02 24.68
CA TYR A 85 1.31 13.05 23.78
C TYR A 85 0.69 11.88 24.55
N THR A 86 -0.58 12.01 24.95
CA THR A 86 -1.31 10.89 25.57
C THR A 86 -1.89 9.98 24.49
N ILE A 87 -1.34 8.77 24.36
CA ILE A 87 -1.83 7.77 23.39
C ILE A 87 -3.08 7.11 23.94
N ARG A 88 -4.22 7.26 23.24
CA ARG A 88 -5.48 6.61 23.61
C ARG A 88 -5.87 5.49 22.66
N VAL A 89 -5.33 5.51 21.43
CA VAL A 89 -5.60 4.49 20.42
C VAL A 89 -4.34 4.22 19.61
N VAL A 90 -4.07 2.95 19.31
CA VAL A 90 -3.07 2.51 18.34
C VAL A 90 -3.77 1.80 17.20
N ALA A 91 -3.75 2.40 16.01
CA ALA A 91 -4.30 1.82 14.79
C ALA A 91 -3.20 1.13 13.99
N HIS A 92 -3.32 -0.19 13.82
CA HIS A 92 -2.38 -1.05 13.12
C HIS A 92 -2.85 -1.30 11.70
N ARG A 93 -1.99 -1.06 10.71
CA ARG A 93 -2.22 -1.57 9.36
C ARG A 93 -1.99 -3.07 9.36
N ILE A 94 -2.98 -3.82 8.87
CA ILE A 94 -2.93 -5.27 8.73
C ILE A 94 -3.09 -5.65 7.26
N VAL A 95 -2.17 -6.43 6.72
CA VAL A 95 -2.17 -6.75 5.28
C VAL A 95 -3.42 -7.53 4.88
N GLN A 96 -3.89 -8.48 5.69
CA GLN A 96 -5.08 -9.30 5.42
C GLN A 96 -5.59 -10.03 6.66
N GLY A 97 -6.89 -9.94 6.95
CA GLY A 97 -7.56 -10.66 8.04
C GLY A 97 -8.29 -11.94 7.63
N GLY A 98 -7.97 -12.47 6.44
CA GLY A 98 -8.59 -13.68 5.90
C GLY A 98 -10.09 -13.53 5.59
N PRO A 99 -10.84 -14.64 5.53
CA PRO A 99 -12.25 -14.63 5.14
C PRO A 99 -13.18 -13.98 6.17
N LYS A 100 -12.79 -13.96 7.46
CA LYS A 100 -13.60 -13.41 8.56
C LYS A 100 -13.39 -11.91 8.77
N HIS A 101 -12.14 -11.44 8.69
CA HIS A 101 -11.77 -10.10 9.16
C HIS A 101 -11.35 -9.21 8.01
N ARG A 102 -12.19 -8.22 7.70
CA ARG A 102 -11.97 -7.29 6.59
C ARG A 102 -12.37 -5.87 6.91
N GLU A 103 -13.28 -5.65 7.83
CA GLU A 103 -13.67 -4.31 8.26
C GLU A 103 -12.74 -3.84 9.39
N PRO A 104 -12.47 -2.54 9.51
CA PRO A 104 -11.73 -2.05 10.67
C PRO A 104 -12.42 -2.47 11.96
N GLU A 105 -11.66 -2.98 12.92
CA GLU A 105 -12.22 -3.50 14.18
C GLU A 105 -11.27 -3.32 15.36
N ILE A 106 -11.81 -3.34 16.57
CA ILE A 106 -11.01 -3.32 17.80
C ILE A 106 -10.34 -4.69 17.95
N ILE A 107 -9.04 -4.68 18.24
CA ILE A 107 -8.25 -5.89 18.37
C ILE A 107 -8.63 -6.61 19.66
N SER A 108 -9.11 -7.85 19.52
CA SER A 108 -9.40 -8.79 20.59
C SER A 108 -8.47 -10.01 20.52
N ASP A 109 -8.41 -10.81 21.59
CA ASP A 109 -7.69 -12.08 21.58
C ASP A 109 -8.20 -13.04 20.50
N SER A 110 -9.51 -13.02 20.22
CA SER A 110 -10.11 -13.82 19.14
C SER A 110 -9.58 -13.38 17.77
N LEU A 111 -9.47 -12.08 17.53
CA LEU A 111 -8.87 -11.58 16.29
C LEU A 111 -7.41 -12.00 16.19
N LEU A 112 -6.61 -11.84 17.24
CA LEU A 112 -5.19 -12.24 17.23
C LEU A 112 -5.02 -13.74 16.95
N ASN A 113 -5.88 -14.59 17.51
CA ASN A 113 -5.88 -16.03 17.23
C ASN A 113 -6.23 -16.34 15.76
N ASP A 114 -7.25 -15.68 15.22
CA ASP A 114 -7.60 -15.83 13.81
C ASP A 114 -6.46 -15.33 12.88
N LEU A 115 -5.84 -14.19 13.18
CA LEU A 115 -4.68 -13.68 12.40
C LEU A 115 -3.50 -14.64 12.46
N GLN A 116 -3.22 -15.23 13.62
CA GLN A 116 -2.19 -16.26 13.76
C GLN A 116 -2.49 -17.47 12.85
N HIS A 117 -3.75 -17.94 12.85
CA HIS A 117 -4.20 -19.02 11.97
C HIS A 117 -4.08 -18.65 10.48
N TYR A 118 -4.34 -17.40 10.11
CA TYR A 118 -4.23 -16.90 8.74
C TYR A 118 -2.82 -16.52 8.30
N SER A 119 -1.78 -16.74 9.11
CA SER A 119 -0.39 -16.38 8.76
C SER A 119 0.06 -16.95 7.40
N TYR A 120 -0.48 -18.11 6.98
CA TYR A 120 -0.20 -18.70 5.67
C TYR A 120 -0.67 -17.83 4.47
N LEU A 121 -1.60 -16.89 4.68
CA LEU A 121 -2.06 -15.97 3.63
C LEU A 121 -1.04 -14.86 3.35
N ALA A 122 -0.21 -14.53 4.32
CA ALA A 122 0.80 -13.48 4.21
C ALA A 122 1.97 -13.78 5.18
N PRO A 123 2.77 -14.82 4.91
CA PRO A 123 3.79 -15.34 5.83
C PRO A 123 4.87 -14.30 6.17
N ASN A 124 5.18 -13.41 5.21
CA ASN A 124 6.19 -12.36 5.37
C ASN A 124 5.65 -11.09 6.05
N HIS A 125 4.37 -11.07 6.43
CA HIS A 125 3.70 -9.87 6.97
C HIS A 125 2.98 -10.14 8.30
N LEU A 126 2.00 -11.05 8.33
CA LEU A 126 1.14 -11.25 9.50
C LEU A 126 1.90 -11.56 10.80
N PRO A 127 2.93 -12.43 10.81
CA PRO A 127 3.72 -12.67 12.02
C PRO A 127 4.39 -11.41 12.57
N VAL A 128 4.83 -10.51 11.69
CA VAL A 128 5.46 -9.23 12.05
C VAL A 128 4.41 -8.27 12.62
N GLU A 129 3.26 -8.17 11.96
CA GLU A 129 2.13 -7.33 12.39
C GLU A 129 1.58 -7.76 13.76
N ILE A 130 1.42 -9.07 14.00
CA ILE A 130 0.97 -9.62 15.30
C ILE A 130 1.96 -9.29 16.42
N LYS A 131 3.27 -9.45 16.17
CA LYS A 131 4.32 -9.09 17.15
C LYS A 131 4.29 -7.60 17.46
N ALA A 132 4.09 -6.76 16.44
CA ALA A 132 3.98 -5.31 16.62
C ALA A 132 2.76 -4.95 17.47
N ILE A 133 1.59 -5.54 17.20
CA ILE A 133 0.38 -5.33 18.02
C ILE A 133 0.66 -5.58 19.49
N LYS A 134 1.21 -6.76 19.81
CA LYS A 134 1.53 -7.14 21.20
C LYS A 134 2.50 -6.15 21.84
N ALA A 135 3.57 -5.77 21.14
CA ALA A 135 4.54 -4.81 21.66
C ALA A 135 3.91 -3.44 21.96
N PHE A 136 3.00 -2.93 21.13
CA PHE A 136 2.29 -1.68 21.41
C PHE A 136 1.27 -1.82 22.54
N GLN A 137 0.58 -2.96 22.67
CA GLN A 137 -0.32 -3.24 23.79
C GLN A 137 0.43 -3.28 25.14
N GLU A 138 1.63 -3.85 25.16
CA GLU A 138 2.50 -3.87 26.36
C GLU A 138 2.96 -2.46 26.75
N ASN A 139 3.28 -1.59 25.78
CA ASN A 139 3.78 -0.23 26.03
C ASN A 139 2.67 0.80 26.31
N PHE A 140 1.46 0.57 25.83
CA PHE A 140 0.30 1.44 26.00
C PHE A 140 -0.94 0.64 26.46
N PRO A 141 -0.93 0.08 27.69
CA PRO A 141 -1.98 -0.84 28.15
C PRO A 141 -3.36 -0.19 28.28
N GLU A 142 -3.43 1.13 28.42
CA GLU A 142 -4.69 1.88 28.46
C GLU A 142 -5.22 2.28 27.07
N ALA A 143 -4.42 2.09 26.01
CA ALA A 143 -4.81 2.45 24.65
C ALA A 143 -5.60 1.32 24.00
N LEU A 144 -6.66 1.67 23.28
CA LEU A 144 -7.36 0.72 22.42
C LEU A 144 -6.49 0.39 21.20
N ALA A 145 -6.38 -0.89 20.86
CA ALA A 145 -5.74 -1.32 19.63
C ALA A 145 -6.82 -1.55 18.54
N VAL A 146 -6.61 -1.02 17.34
CA VAL A 146 -7.53 -1.13 16.19
C VAL A 146 -6.79 -1.75 15.01
N ALA A 147 -7.37 -2.75 14.36
CA ALA A 147 -6.88 -3.30 13.10
C ALA A 147 -7.53 -2.58 11.91
N CYS A 148 -6.72 -2.15 10.95
CA CYS A 148 -7.13 -1.53 9.70
C CYS A 148 -6.64 -2.38 8.53
N PHE A 149 -7.55 -3.07 7.84
CA PHE A 149 -7.19 -4.05 6.83
C PHE A 149 -7.02 -3.46 5.43
N ASP A 150 -5.92 -3.80 4.77
CA ASP A 150 -5.67 -3.44 3.36
C ASP A 150 -6.71 -4.02 2.39
N THR A 151 -7.40 -5.09 2.78
CA THR A 151 -8.38 -5.79 1.95
C THR A 151 -9.80 -5.19 2.04
N PHE A 152 -10.03 -4.25 2.96
CA PHE A 152 -11.36 -3.71 3.28
C PHE A 152 -12.03 -3.06 2.06
N PHE A 153 -11.27 -2.24 1.33
CA PHE A 153 -11.76 -1.47 0.19
C PHE A 153 -12.32 -2.37 -0.93
N HIS A 154 -11.75 -3.57 -1.07
CA HIS A 154 -12.08 -4.55 -2.10
C HIS A 154 -13.16 -5.56 -1.65
N ARG A 155 -13.84 -5.33 -0.52
CA ARG A 155 -14.87 -6.27 -0.03
C ARG A 155 -16.08 -6.41 -0.93
N HIS A 156 -16.31 -5.41 -1.77
CA HIS A 156 -17.41 -5.33 -2.73
C HIS A 156 -17.07 -5.88 -4.12
N LEU A 157 -15.93 -6.55 -4.29
CA LEU A 157 -15.60 -7.19 -5.57
C LEU A 157 -16.75 -8.14 -5.99
N PRO A 158 -17.26 -8.01 -7.23
CA PRO A 158 -18.30 -8.90 -7.74
C PRO A 158 -17.74 -10.31 -7.95
N GLY A 159 -18.63 -11.32 -7.97
CA GLY A 159 -18.24 -12.74 -8.01
C GLY A 159 -17.25 -13.07 -9.13
N GLN A 160 -17.44 -12.51 -10.33
CA GLN A 160 -16.57 -12.74 -11.49
C GLN A 160 -15.14 -12.16 -11.34
N ALA A 161 -14.95 -11.12 -10.54
CA ALA A 161 -13.62 -10.57 -10.24
C ALA A 161 -13.00 -11.21 -8.97
N LYS A 162 -13.86 -11.75 -8.11
CA LYS A 162 -13.50 -12.26 -6.78
C LYS A 162 -13.03 -13.71 -6.80
N TYR A 163 -13.67 -14.59 -7.56
CA TYR A 163 -13.41 -16.03 -7.47
C TYR A 163 -12.50 -16.53 -8.59
N TYR A 164 -11.54 -17.37 -8.22
CA TYR A 164 -10.74 -18.12 -9.18
C TYR A 164 -11.57 -19.26 -9.78
N PRO A 165 -11.31 -19.66 -11.05
CA PRO A 165 -11.97 -20.79 -11.69
C PRO A 165 -11.42 -22.13 -11.16
N LEU A 166 -11.58 -22.35 -9.85
CA LEU A 166 -11.19 -23.55 -9.11
C LEU A 166 -12.44 -24.22 -8.52
N PRO A 167 -12.36 -25.51 -8.14
CA PRO A 167 -13.47 -26.18 -7.44
C PRO A 167 -13.96 -25.37 -6.22
N ALA A 168 -15.27 -25.39 -5.99
CA ALA A 168 -15.92 -24.58 -4.95
C ALA A 168 -15.34 -24.80 -3.54
N SER A 169 -14.85 -26.00 -3.25
CA SER A 169 -14.18 -26.36 -1.99
C SER A 169 -12.97 -25.46 -1.65
N TYR A 170 -12.30 -24.87 -2.64
CA TYR A 170 -11.20 -23.92 -2.39
C TYR A 170 -11.72 -22.55 -1.99
N ARG A 171 -12.81 -22.10 -2.61
CA ARG A 171 -13.50 -20.86 -2.22
C ARG A 171 -14.01 -20.94 -0.78
N GLU A 172 -14.57 -22.09 -0.39
CA GLU A 172 -15.03 -22.34 0.98
C GLU A 172 -13.88 -22.26 2.01
N LYS A 173 -12.66 -22.58 1.59
CA LYS A 173 -11.42 -22.41 2.36
C LYS A 173 -10.84 -20.99 2.29
N GLY A 174 -11.51 -20.05 1.62
CA GLY A 174 -11.06 -18.66 1.50
C GLY A 174 -10.06 -18.41 0.37
N VAL A 175 -9.90 -19.32 -0.60
CA VAL A 175 -9.08 -19.09 -1.79
C VAL A 175 -9.87 -18.23 -2.79
N MET A 176 -9.60 -16.93 -2.77
CA MET A 176 -10.25 -15.92 -3.60
C MET A 176 -9.37 -14.69 -3.74
N ARG A 177 -9.70 -13.80 -4.67
CA ARG A 177 -9.10 -12.47 -4.77
C ARG A 177 -9.55 -11.62 -3.59
N TYR A 178 -8.59 -11.15 -2.80
CA TYR A 178 -8.82 -10.20 -1.71
C TYR A 178 -8.54 -8.77 -2.14
N GLY A 179 -7.41 -8.55 -2.83
CA GLY A 179 -6.91 -7.21 -3.15
C GLY A 179 -6.29 -6.49 -1.95
N PHE A 180 -5.31 -5.61 -2.20
CA PHE A 180 -4.53 -4.91 -1.17
C PHE A 180 -4.33 -3.44 -1.54
N HIS A 181 -3.60 -2.67 -0.72
CA HIS A 181 -3.52 -1.21 -0.82
C HIS A 181 -4.89 -0.51 -0.69
N GLY A 182 -5.87 -1.16 -0.05
CA GLY A 182 -7.21 -0.62 0.12
C GLY A 182 -7.25 0.70 0.88
N LEU A 183 -6.40 0.88 1.90
CA LEU A 183 -6.27 2.15 2.62
C LEU A 183 -5.84 3.28 1.68
N SER A 184 -4.93 2.99 0.74
CA SER A 184 -4.47 3.96 -0.24
C SER A 184 -5.59 4.32 -1.23
N TYR A 185 -6.29 3.33 -1.77
CA TYR A 185 -7.40 3.55 -2.69
C TYR A 185 -8.55 4.32 -2.03
N GLU A 186 -8.87 3.99 -0.78
CA GLU A 186 -9.89 4.69 -0.01
C GLU A 186 -9.52 6.16 0.19
N PHE A 187 -8.25 6.45 0.52
CA PHE A 187 -7.76 7.82 0.65
C PHE A 187 -7.91 8.60 -0.66
N ILE A 188 -7.45 8.01 -1.77
CA ILE A 188 -7.46 8.66 -3.07
C ILE A 188 -8.89 8.92 -3.52
N LEU A 189 -9.78 7.93 -3.40
CA LEU A 189 -11.17 8.07 -3.77
C LEU A 189 -11.87 9.17 -2.96
N LYS A 190 -11.74 9.15 -1.63
CA LYS A 190 -12.35 10.18 -0.75
C LYS A 190 -11.83 11.57 -1.07
N THR A 191 -10.51 11.73 -1.20
CA THR A 191 -9.87 13.02 -1.50
C THR A 191 -10.29 13.55 -2.86
N LEU A 192 -10.34 12.67 -3.86
CA LEU A 192 -10.72 13.05 -5.22
C LEU A 192 -12.18 13.50 -5.28
N LEU A 193 -13.10 12.74 -4.70
CA LEU A 193 -14.53 13.06 -4.71
C LEU A 193 -14.86 14.30 -3.87
N GLN A 194 -14.16 14.53 -2.76
CA GLN A 194 -14.31 15.75 -1.97
C GLN A 194 -13.90 17.00 -2.76
N LYS A 195 -12.77 16.94 -3.49
CA LYS A 195 -12.25 18.08 -4.27
C LYS A 195 -12.95 18.25 -5.62
N HIS A 196 -13.50 17.17 -6.15
CA HIS A 196 -14.15 17.15 -7.45
C HIS A 196 -15.48 16.37 -7.38
N PRO A 197 -16.54 16.93 -6.77
CA PRO A 197 -17.83 16.26 -6.62
C PRO A 197 -18.46 15.81 -7.95
N LYS A 198 -18.12 16.48 -9.07
CA LYS A 198 -18.54 16.10 -10.43
C LYS A 198 -17.98 14.74 -10.90
N LEU A 199 -17.04 14.14 -10.17
CA LEU A 199 -16.49 12.81 -10.48
C LEU A 199 -17.24 11.68 -9.76
N VAL A 200 -18.24 11.99 -8.92
CA VAL A 200 -19.12 10.98 -8.33
C VAL A 200 -19.82 10.21 -9.46
N GLY A 201 -19.84 8.88 -9.37
CA GLY A 201 -20.46 8.00 -10.37
C GLY A 201 -19.58 7.65 -11.58
N GLN A 202 -18.44 8.33 -11.75
CA GLN A 202 -17.52 8.03 -12.85
C GLN A 202 -16.83 6.66 -12.68
N LYS A 203 -16.24 6.16 -13.77
CA LYS A 203 -15.39 4.96 -13.82
C LYS A 203 -13.94 5.38 -13.65
N LEU A 204 -13.31 4.95 -12.56
CA LEU A 204 -11.96 5.33 -12.20
C LEU A 204 -11.05 4.11 -12.22
N ILE A 205 -9.82 4.31 -12.68
CA ILE A 205 -8.70 3.44 -12.35
C ILE A 205 -7.77 4.22 -11.42
N ILE A 206 -7.43 3.63 -10.28
CA ILE A 206 -6.40 4.14 -9.39
C ILE A 206 -5.20 3.20 -9.48
N ALA A 207 -4.06 3.71 -9.93
CA ALA A 207 -2.79 3.01 -10.04
C ALA A 207 -1.89 3.41 -8.87
N HIS A 208 -1.83 2.56 -7.84
CA HIS A 208 -0.87 2.68 -6.74
C HIS A 208 0.42 2.01 -7.17
N LEU A 209 1.41 2.80 -7.57
CA LEU A 209 2.69 2.31 -8.06
C LEU A 209 3.76 2.70 -7.05
N GLY A 210 4.32 1.70 -6.35
CA GLY A 210 5.41 1.85 -5.40
C GLY A 210 6.32 0.62 -5.45
N SER A 211 7.05 0.34 -4.36
CA SER A 211 7.82 -0.90 -4.24
C SER A 211 6.92 -2.13 -4.35
N GLY A 212 5.75 -2.09 -3.69
CA GLY A 212 4.58 -2.86 -4.06
C GLY A 212 3.70 -2.05 -5.02
N ALA A 213 3.16 -2.69 -6.06
CA ALA A 213 2.37 -2.00 -7.07
C ALA A 213 1.05 -2.74 -7.35
N SER A 214 -0.05 -2.01 -7.38
CA SER A 214 -1.35 -2.56 -7.78
C SER A 214 -2.26 -1.49 -8.38
N MET A 215 -3.30 -1.94 -9.09
CA MET A 215 -4.33 -1.06 -9.61
C MET A 215 -5.71 -1.53 -9.17
N ALA A 216 -6.66 -0.60 -9.08
CA ALA A 216 -8.05 -0.89 -8.78
C ALA A 216 -8.98 -0.20 -9.78
N ALA A 217 -9.95 -0.94 -10.30
CA ALA A 217 -11.11 -0.41 -11.00
C ALA A 217 -12.17 -0.01 -9.97
N VAL A 218 -12.69 1.21 -10.08
CA VAL A 218 -13.69 1.76 -9.17
C VAL A 218 -14.85 2.30 -9.97
N CYS A 219 -16.05 1.78 -9.71
CA CYS A 219 -17.30 2.23 -10.32
C CYS A 219 -18.30 2.55 -9.22
N ASN A 220 -19.00 3.69 -9.33
CA ASN A 220 -19.95 4.17 -8.32
C ASN A 220 -19.37 4.17 -6.88
N GLY A 221 -18.10 4.56 -6.77
CA GLY A 221 -17.37 4.64 -5.49
C GLY A 221 -17.02 3.28 -4.86
N LYS A 222 -17.19 2.16 -5.58
CA LYS A 222 -16.85 0.81 -5.09
C LYS A 222 -15.78 0.18 -5.96
N SER A 223 -14.85 -0.55 -5.35
CA SER A 223 -13.91 -1.40 -6.10
C SER A 223 -14.68 -2.52 -6.78
N VAL A 224 -14.51 -2.62 -8.11
CA VAL A 224 -15.14 -3.66 -8.94
C VAL A 224 -14.12 -4.64 -9.54
N ASP A 225 -12.83 -4.28 -9.54
CA ASP A 225 -11.72 -5.17 -9.86
C ASP A 225 -10.41 -4.61 -9.26
N THR A 226 -9.39 -5.46 -9.11
CA THR A 226 -8.05 -5.08 -8.64
C THR A 226 -6.99 -6.06 -9.11
N THR A 227 -5.76 -5.59 -9.34
CA THR A 227 -4.70 -6.43 -9.91
C THR A 227 -4.14 -7.46 -8.94
N MET A 228 -3.97 -7.10 -7.66
CA MET A 228 -3.50 -8.06 -6.67
C MET A 228 -4.59 -9.09 -6.37
N GLY A 229 -4.12 -10.31 -6.08
CA GLY A 229 -4.93 -11.52 -6.04
C GLY A 229 -5.30 -11.97 -4.63
N PHE A 230 -5.05 -13.26 -4.41
CA PHE A 230 -5.08 -13.94 -3.12
C PHE A 230 -4.04 -13.40 -2.14
N SER A 231 -2.86 -13.06 -2.65
CA SER A 231 -1.74 -12.46 -1.93
C SER A 231 -1.23 -11.19 -2.66
N PRO A 232 -0.38 -10.37 -2.01
CA PRO A 232 0.25 -9.21 -2.63
C PRO A 232 1.27 -9.54 -3.73
N LEU A 233 1.46 -10.82 -4.07
CA LEU A 233 2.40 -11.28 -5.09
C LEU A 233 1.84 -11.10 -6.51
N GLY A 234 0.54 -11.32 -6.68
CA GLY A 234 -0.12 -11.31 -8.00
C GLY A 234 -0.32 -9.90 -8.58
N GLY A 235 -0.50 -9.83 -9.89
CA GLY A 235 -0.77 -8.60 -10.64
C GLY A 235 0.46 -8.04 -11.33
N LEU A 236 0.84 -6.81 -10.96
CA LEU A 236 1.93 -6.08 -11.59
C LEU A 236 3.31 -6.66 -11.23
N VAL A 237 4.26 -6.52 -12.14
CA VAL A 237 5.69 -6.61 -11.79
C VAL A 237 5.99 -5.51 -10.76
N MET A 238 6.75 -5.84 -9.71
CA MET A 238 7.07 -4.89 -8.64
C MET A 238 8.57 -4.85 -8.38
N ALA A 239 9.00 -4.15 -7.33
CA ALA A 239 10.42 -3.99 -6.96
C ALA A 239 11.17 -5.33 -6.94
N THR A 240 10.70 -6.26 -6.12
CA THR A 240 11.28 -7.60 -5.91
C THR A 240 10.30 -8.73 -6.20
N ARG A 241 9.03 -8.40 -6.47
CA ARG A 241 7.96 -9.36 -6.71
C ARG A 241 7.74 -9.62 -8.19
N SER A 242 7.50 -10.89 -8.54
CA SER A 242 7.29 -11.31 -9.92
C SER A 242 6.07 -10.66 -10.58
N GLY A 243 5.00 -10.41 -9.82
CA GLY A 243 3.68 -10.20 -10.42
C GLY A 243 3.10 -11.52 -10.94
N ASP A 244 2.16 -11.41 -11.86
CA ASP A 244 1.52 -12.59 -12.46
C ASP A 244 2.50 -13.43 -13.29
N LEU A 245 2.43 -14.74 -13.10
CA LEU A 245 3.14 -15.76 -13.89
C LEU A 245 2.15 -16.82 -14.38
N ASP A 246 2.53 -17.53 -15.44
CA ASP A 246 1.84 -18.77 -15.83
C ASP A 246 1.97 -19.82 -14.70
N PRO A 247 0.88 -20.45 -14.23
CA PRO A 247 0.95 -21.53 -13.25
C PRO A 247 1.90 -22.68 -13.64
N GLY A 248 2.13 -22.91 -14.94
CA GLY A 248 3.11 -23.86 -15.45
C GLY A 248 4.55 -23.55 -15.04
N VAL A 249 4.90 -22.27 -14.83
CA VAL A 249 6.21 -21.87 -14.30
C VAL A 249 6.38 -22.37 -12.86
N ILE A 250 5.34 -22.29 -12.03
CA ILE A 250 5.38 -22.79 -10.66
C ILE A 250 5.57 -24.31 -10.64
N LEU A 251 4.88 -25.02 -11.53
CA LEU A 251 5.03 -26.48 -11.68
C LEU A 251 6.44 -26.86 -12.15
N TYR A 252 7.04 -26.08 -13.05
CA TYR A 252 8.43 -26.28 -13.47
C TYR A 252 9.40 -26.11 -12.30
N LEU A 253 9.28 -25.02 -11.52
CA LEU A 253 10.15 -24.78 -10.35
C LEU A 253 10.05 -25.91 -9.32
N LEU A 254 8.84 -26.39 -9.03
CA LEU A 254 8.64 -27.51 -8.11
C LEU A 254 9.20 -28.83 -8.65
N ARG A 255 8.93 -29.16 -9.92
CA ARG A 255 9.19 -30.51 -10.45
C ARG A 255 10.56 -30.67 -11.06
N ASN A 256 11.08 -29.62 -11.69
CA ASN A 256 12.35 -29.64 -12.42
C ASN A 256 13.47 -29.04 -11.59
N GLU A 257 13.27 -27.84 -11.02
CA GLU A 257 14.27 -27.20 -10.15
C GLU A 257 14.26 -27.74 -8.72
N LYS A 258 13.26 -28.57 -8.37
CA LYS A 258 13.11 -29.22 -7.05
C LYS A 258 13.05 -28.24 -5.89
N LEU A 259 12.63 -27.01 -6.14
CA LEU A 259 12.45 -26.01 -5.09
C LEU A 259 11.26 -26.39 -4.20
N SER A 260 11.41 -26.16 -2.90
CA SER A 260 10.33 -26.22 -1.92
C SER A 260 9.35 -25.05 -2.09
N ALA A 261 8.18 -25.15 -1.45
CA ALA A 261 7.20 -24.05 -1.46
C ALA A 261 7.77 -22.75 -0.87
N ASP A 262 8.59 -22.85 0.18
CA ASP A 262 9.22 -21.69 0.83
C ASP A 262 10.30 -21.06 -0.06
N GLU A 263 11.12 -21.87 -0.73
CA GLU A 263 12.12 -21.36 -1.69
C GLU A 263 11.46 -20.67 -2.90
N ILE A 264 10.29 -21.15 -3.33
CA ILE A 264 9.50 -20.52 -4.38
C ILE A 264 8.88 -19.21 -3.86
N ASP A 265 8.31 -19.18 -2.66
CA ASP A 265 7.79 -17.95 -2.07
C ASP A 265 8.89 -16.88 -1.97
N GLU A 266 10.08 -17.24 -1.49
CA GLU A 266 11.22 -16.33 -1.41
C GLU A 266 11.68 -15.87 -2.81
N LEU A 267 11.79 -16.79 -3.77
CA LEU A 267 12.14 -16.46 -5.15
C LEU A 267 11.18 -15.43 -5.74
N LEU A 268 9.88 -15.66 -5.60
CA LEU A 268 8.84 -14.83 -6.21
C LEU A 268 8.61 -13.52 -5.45
N SER A 269 8.81 -13.50 -4.13
CA SER A 269 8.54 -12.34 -3.28
C SER A 269 9.74 -11.39 -3.15
N GLU A 270 10.96 -11.91 -3.14
CA GLU A 270 12.17 -11.14 -2.77
C GLU A 270 13.26 -11.14 -3.85
N ARG A 271 13.31 -12.15 -4.72
CA ARG A 271 14.39 -12.31 -5.72
C ARG A 271 13.93 -12.18 -7.17
N SER A 272 12.76 -11.59 -7.39
CA SER A 272 12.12 -11.41 -8.70
C SER A 272 11.99 -9.93 -9.06
N GLY A 273 11.06 -9.58 -9.96
CA GLY A 273 10.69 -8.20 -10.24
C GLY A 273 11.78 -7.39 -10.95
N LEU A 274 11.79 -6.08 -10.70
CA LEU A 274 12.78 -5.16 -11.26
C LEU A 274 14.20 -5.52 -10.82
N GLN A 275 14.36 -5.98 -9.57
CA GLN A 275 15.64 -6.40 -9.01
C GLN A 275 16.28 -7.52 -9.82
N ALA A 276 15.51 -8.55 -10.20
CA ALA A 276 16.02 -9.68 -10.96
C ALA A 276 16.48 -9.30 -12.38
N ILE A 277 15.85 -8.28 -12.98
CA ILE A 277 16.14 -7.87 -14.36
C ILE A 277 17.34 -6.92 -14.41
N ALA A 278 17.33 -5.89 -13.55
CA ALA A 278 18.26 -4.77 -13.62
C ALA A 278 19.29 -4.73 -12.48
N GLY A 279 19.26 -5.69 -11.56
CA GLY A 279 20.08 -5.68 -10.35
C GLY A 279 19.75 -4.53 -9.39
N CYS A 280 18.63 -3.84 -9.61
CA CYS A 280 18.17 -2.70 -8.82
C CYS A 280 16.65 -2.63 -8.81
N ALA A 281 16.07 -2.50 -7.63
CA ALA A 281 14.62 -2.41 -7.42
C ALA A 281 14.09 -0.96 -7.39
N ASP A 282 14.97 0.03 -7.26
CA ASP A 282 14.60 1.43 -7.12
C ASP A 282 14.34 2.10 -8.47
N MET A 283 13.08 2.45 -8.73
CA MET A 283 12.66 3.02 -10.02
C MET A 283 13.34 4.34 -10.35
N GLU A 284 13.65 5.19 -9.35
CA GLU A 284 14.36 6.44 -9.61
C GLU A 284 15.77 6.17 -10.15
N SER A 285 16.49 5.26 -9.50
CA SER A 285 17.81 4.80 -9.93
C SER A 285 17.77 4.16 -11.31
N LEU A 286 16.75 3.34 -11.61
CA LEU A 286 16.54 2.75 -12.93
C LEU A 286 16.34 3.82 -14.01
N VAL A 287 15.48 4.81 -13.75
CA VAL A 287 15.23 5.90 -14.71
C VAL A 287 16.51 6.68 -15.00
N LYS A 288 17.31 7.02 -13.98
CA LYS A 288 18.58 7.74 -14.12
C LYS A 288 19.59 7.00 -15.01
N ARG A 289 19.66 5.67 -14.92
CA ARG A 289 20.60 4.85 -15.70
C ARG A 289 20.05 4.34 -17.03
N SER A 290 18.75 4.47 -17.28
CA SER A 290 18.06 3.85 -18.43
C SER A 290 18.63 4.24 -19.80
N ALA A 291 19.30 5.40 -19.92
CA ALA A 291 19.96 5.84 -21.15
C ALA A 291 21.26 5.08 -21.46
N SER A 292 21.93 4.50 -20.45
CA SER A 292 23.23 3.85 -20.57
C SER A 292 23.24 2.39 -20.12
N ASP A 293 22.19 1.92 -19.46
CA ASP A 293 22.02 0.54 -18.99
C ASP A 293 20.79 -0.09 -19.65
N GLN A 294 21.04 -1.01 -20.58
CA GLN A 294 19.98 -1.72 -21.32
C GLN A 294 19.06 -2.50 -20.38
N LYS A 295 19.59 -3.12 -19.32
CA LYS A 295 18.78 -3.91 -18.38
C LYS A 295 17.83 -3.03 -17.59
N ALA A 296 18.27 -1.83 -17.22
CA ALA A 296 17.41 -0.84 -16.58
C ALA A 296 16.29 -0.36 -17.51
N GLY A 297 16.61 -0.10 -18.78
CA GLY A 297 15.60 0.21 -19.80
C GLY A 297 14.55 -0.90 -19.94
N GLN A 298 15.00 -2.16 -20.04
CA GLN A 298 14.14 -3.35 -20.13
C GLN A 298 13.24 -3.53 -18.90
N ALA A 299 13.77 -3.31 -17.69
CA ALA A 299 12.98 -3.40 -16.46
C ALA A 299 11.86 -2.35 -16.41
N ILE A 300 12.16 -1.11 -16.79
CA ILE A 300 11.16 -0.03 -16.89
C ILE A 300 10.10 -0.35 -17.94
N GLU A 301 10.52 -0.82 -19.11
CA GLU A 301 9.62 -1.17 -20.20
C GLU A 301 8.66 -2.29 -19.78
N LEU A 302 9.17 -3.37 -19.17
CA LEU A 302 8.35 -4.47 -18.68
C LEU A 302 7.34 -3.97 -17.63
N PHE A 303 7.77 -3.16 -16.66
CA PHE A 303 6.89 -2.56 -15.67
C PHE A 303 5.77 -1.77 -16.33
N CYS A 304 6.11 -0.82 -17.21
CA CYS A 304 5.14 0.02 -17.89
C CYS A 304 4.21 -0.78 -18.81
N TYR A 305 4.72 -1.84 -19.44
CA TYR A 305 3.92 -2.76 -20.26
C TYR A 305 2.86 -3.48 -19.43
N THR A 306 3.22 -4.01 -18.25
CA THR A 306 2.24 -4.66 -17.37
C THR A 306 1.18 -3.68 -16.87
N VAL A 307 1.58 -2.48 -16.43
CA VAL A 307 0.65 -1.42 -16.03
C VAL A 307 -0.31 -1.06 -17.17
N LYS A 308 0.21 -0.87 -18.39
CA LYS A 308 -0.58 -0.57 -19.58
C LYS A 308 -1.61 -1.65 -19.89
N LYS A 309 -1.22 -2.93 -19.84
CA LYS A 309 -2.15 -4.06 -20.02
C LYS A 309 -3.27 -4.02 -19.00
N PHE A 310 -2.95 -3.77 -17.72
CA PHE A 310 -3.97 -3.69 -16.68
C PHE A 310 -4.86 -2.46 -16.80
N ILE A 311 -4.37 -1.31 -17.28
CA ILE A 311 -5.25 -0.18 -17.62
C ILE A 311 -6.30 -0.62 -18.64
N GLY A 312 -5.89 -1.31 -19.71
CA GLY A 312 -6.79 -1.87 -20.71
C GLY A 312 -7.81 -2.85 -20.13
N ALA A 313 -7.33 -3.84 -19.37
CA ALA A 313 -8.17 -4.87 -18.76
C ALA A 313 -9.20 -4.29 -17.77
N LEU A 314 -8.77 -3.39 -16.89
CA LEU A 314 -9.64 -2.77 -15.88
C LEU A 314 -10.66 -1.83 -16.51
N ALA A 315 -10.29 -1.10 -17.57
CA ALA A 315 -11.24 -0.29 -18.33
C ALA A 315 -12.28 -1.18 -19.05
N ALA A 316 -11.86 -2.31 -19.62
CA ALA A 316 -12.76 -3.27 -20.23
C ALA A 316 -13.73 -3.87 -19.20
N ALA A 317 -13.25 -4.22 -18.00
CA ALA A 317 -14.08 -4.74 -16.91
C ALA A 317 -15.20 -3.77 -16.48
N MET A 318 -15.00 -2.46 -16.63
CA MET A 318 -16.00 -1.43 -16.36
C MET A 318 -16.79 -0.98 -17.60
N GLY A 319 -16.43 -1.45 -18.80
CA GLY A 319 -16.98 -0.96 -20.07
C GLY A 319 -16.68 0.53 -20.31
N GLY A 320 -15.50 1.01 -19.94
CA GLY A 320 -15.05 2.38 -20.12
C GLY A 320 -14.15 2.90 -19.00
N LEU A 321 -13.59 4.08 -19.20
CA LEU A 321 -12.73 4.77 -18.24
C LEU A 321 -12.94 6.28 -18.35
N ASP A 322 -13.15 6.95 -17.23
CA ASP A 322 -13.30 8.41 -17.18
C ASP A 322 -12.07 9.09 -16.55
N VAL A 323 -11.46 8.43 -15.54
CA VAL A 323 -10.35 8.99 -14.78
C VAL A 323 -9.29 7.92 -14.49
N LEU A 324 -8.04 8.22 -14.80
CA LEU A 324 -6.86 7.47 -14.35
C LEU A 324 -6.11 8.31 -13.32
N ILE A 325 -5.89 7.77 -12.12
CA ILE A 325 -5.09 8.42 -11.07
C ILE A 325 -3.83 7.59 -10.82
N PHE A 326 -2.67 8.23 -10.86
CA PHE A 326 -1.41 7.69 -10.37
C PHE A 326 -1.16 8.13 -8.93
N THR A 327 -0.73 7.20 -8.09
CA THR A 327 -0.36 7.41 -6.69
C THR A 327 0.75 6.44 -6.28
N GLY A 328 1.28 6.57 -5.06
CA GLY A 328 2.39 5.76 -4.57
C GLY A 328 3.75 6.30 -5.03
N GLY A 329 4.84 5.81 -4.42
CA GLY A 329 6.17 6.39 -4.62
C GLY A 329 6.62 6.51 -6.08
N ILE A 330 6.35 5.50 -6.90
CA ILE A 330 6.63 5.52 -8.35
C ILE A 330 5.59 6.40 -9.07
N GLY A 331 4.30 6.20 -8.78
CA GLY A 331 3.21 6.88 -9.49
C GLY A 331 3.23 8.40 -9.29
N GLU A 332 3.69 8.87 -8.13
CA GLU A 332 3.81 10.28 -7.78
C GLU A 332 5.04 10.93 -8.42
N ASN A 333 6.18 10.24 -8.44
CA ASN A 333 7.48 10.87 -8.73
C ASN A 333 8.04 10.55 -10.12
N ALA A 334 7.71 9.41 -10.72
CA ALA A 334 8.31 8.96 -11.98
C ALA A 334 7.49 9.42 -13.21
N ALA A 335 7.74 10.65 -13.67
CA ALA A 335 7.07 11.21 -14.86
C ALA A 335 7.24 10.33 -16.12
N LEU A 336 8.44 9.77 -16.35
CA LEU A 336 8.72 8.88 -17.47
C LEU A 336 7.83 7.62 -17.43
N VAL A 337 7.68 7.01 -16.26
CA VAL A 337 6.84 5.81 -16.07
C VAL A 337 5.39 6.11 -16.41
N ARG A 338 4.84 7.23 -15.91
CA ARG A 338 3.47 7.65 -16.26
C ARG A 338 3.29 7.84 -17.76
N GLU A 339 4.27 8.47 -18.42
CA GLU A 339 4.25 8.69 -19.87
C GLU A 339 4.22 7.36 -20.64
N GLN A 340 5.11 6.42 -20.31
CA GLN A 340 5.20 5.12 -20.96
C GLN A 340 3.97 4.22 -20.72
N CYS A 341 3.40 4.27 -19.51
CA CYS A 341 2.17 3.56 -19.17
C CYS A 341 0.98 4.03 -20.02
N CYS A 342 0.88 5.34 -20.27
CA CYS A 342 -0.21 5.92 -21.08
C CYS A 342 0.04 5.81 -22.60
N HIS A 343 1.28 5.61 -23.03
CA HIS A 343 1.64 5.56 -24.44
C HIS A 343 0.91 4.42 -25.17
N GLY A 344 0.32 4.68 -26.34
CA GLY A 344 -0.42 3.69 -27.13
C GLY A 344 -1.85 3.47 -26.66
N LEU A 345 -2.32 4.14 -25.59
CA LEU A 345 -3.71 4.08 -25.12
C LEU A 345 -4.58 5.25 -25.61
N GLN A 346 -4.11 6.01 -26.61
CA GLN A 346 -4.87 7.12 -27.21
C GLN A 346 -6.18 6.65 -27.85
N PHE A 347 -6.23 5.41 -28.36
CA PHE A 347 -7.46 4.82 -28.90
C PHE A 347 -8.58 4.70 -27.84
N MET A 348 -8.22 4.65 -26.55
CA MET A 348 -9.15 4.67 -25.41
C MET A 348 -9.38 6.08 -24.86
N GLY A 349 -8.81 7.11 -25.48
CA GLY A 349 -8.93 8.50 -25.06
C GLY A 349 -7.99 8.93 -23.93
N LEU A 350 -6.92 8.16 -23.65
CA LEU A 350 -5.86 8.57 -22.72
C LEU A 350 -4.81 9.41 -23.44
N GLU A 351 -4.94 10.73 -23.34
CA GLU A 351 -3.98 11.66 -23.92
C GLU A 351 -3.23 12.44 -22.83
N LEU A 352 -2.02 11.97 -22.50
CA LEU A 352 -1.15 12.63 -21.53
C LEU A 352 -0.45 13.86 -22.15
N SER A 353 -0.35 14.95 -21.39
CA SER A 353 0.42 16.14 -21.70
C SER A 353 1.81 16.03 -21.07
N ARG A 354 2.83 15.76 -21.89
CA ARG A 354 4.22 15.62 -21.44
C ARG A 354 4.70 16.85 -20.65
N ARG A 355 4.33 18.06 -21.11
CA ARG A 355 4.64 19.32 -20.41
C ARG A 355 4.05 19.36 -19.00
N ARG A 356 2.75 19.09 -18.82
CA ARG A 356 2.10 19.10 -17.50
C ARG A 356 2.64 17.99 -16.60
N ASN A 357 2.92 16.82 -17.18
CA ASN A 357 3.47 15.67 -16.48
C ASN A 357 4.86 15.95 -15.90
N ASN A 358 5.76 16.54 -16.70
CA ASN A 358 7.11 16.88 -16.26
C ASN A 358 7.13 18.06 -15.29
N ALA A 359 6.17 18.99 -15.39
CA ALA A 359 5.99 20.08 -14.45
C ALA A 359 5.38 19.66 -13.10
N GLY A 360 5.06 18.38 -12.89
CA GLY A 360 4.50 17.90 -11.63
C GLY A 360 3.06 18.38 -11.34
N HIS A 361 2.29 18.71 -12.38
CA HIS A 361 0.90 19.14 -12.19
C HIS A 361 0.03 18.00 -11.65
N LYS A 362 -1.01 18.34 -10.87
CA LYS A 362 -2.00 17.36 -10.38
C LYS A 362 -2.82 16.72 -11.50
N TRP A 363 -3.16 17.49 -12.54
CA TRP A 363 -3.85 16.99 -13.73
C TRP A 363 -2.90 17.06 -14.92
N ILE A 364 -2.63 15.91 -15.51
CA ILE A 364 -1.58 15.72 -16.52
C ILE A 364 -2.11 15.30 -17.89
N SER A 365 -3.43 15.19 -18.07
CA SER A 365 -4.01 15.00 -19.41
C SER A 365 -3.93 16.27 -20.26
N LYS A 366 -3.94 16.11 -21.59
CA LYS A 366 -4.10 17.20 -22.56
C LYS A 366 -5.48 17.84 -22.45
N SER A 367 -5.59 19.10 -22.86
CA SER A 367 -6.89 19.74 -23.07
C SER A 367 -7.63 19.00 -24.19
N GLY A 368 -8.81 18.45 -23.91
CA GLY A 368 -9.60 17.64 -24.86
C GLY A 368 -9.51 16.12 -24.69
N SER A 369 -8.60 15.63 -23.83
CA SER A 369 -8.53 14.19 -23.49
C SER A 369 -9.86 13.72 -22.92
N LYS A 370 -10.43 12.65 -23.50
CA LYS A 370 -11.70 12.05 -23.01
C LYS A 370 -11.53 11.50 -21.59
N VAL A 371 -10.38 10.86 -21.32
CA VAL A 371 -10.01 10.39 -19.99
C VAL A 371 -9.20 11.46 -19.28
N LYS A 372 -9.56 11.80 -18.04
CA LYS A 372 -8.74 12.67 -17.19
C LYS A 372 -7.62 11.85 -16.57
N ILE A 373 -6.39 12.37 -16.61
CA ILE A 373 -5.23 11.70 -16.02
C ILE A 373 -4.69 12.60 -14.91
N GLY A 374 -4.59 12.07 -13.69
CA GLY A 374 -4.16 12.82 -12.52
C GLY A 374 -3.09 12.12 -11.70
N VAL A 375 -2.42 12.90 -10.86
CA VAL A 375 -1.42 12.44 -9.89
C VAL A 375 -1.85 12.95 -8.52
N LEU A 376 -2.01 12.03 -7.57
CA LEU A 376 -2.42 12.34 -6.21
C LEU A 376 -1.54 11.59 -5.21
N LYS A 377 -1.09 12.30 -4.18
CA LYS A 377 -0.37 11.68 -3.07
C LYS A 377 -1.34 10.89 -2.21
N THR A 378 -0.96 9.69 -1.79
CA THR A 378 -1.75 8.91 -0.83
C THR A 378 -1.38 9.22 0.62
N ASN A 379 -2.31 9.00 1.55
CA ASN A 379 -2.07 9.08 2.98
C ASN A 379 -2.90 8.00 3.70
N GLU A 380 -2.33 6.81 3.78
CA GLU A 380 -2.94 5.64 4.42
C GLU A 380 -3.16 5.86 5.92
N ALA A 381 -2.21 6.53 6.59
CA ALA A 381 -2.27 6.85 8.01
C ALA A 381 -3.53 7.68 8.36
N ALA A 382 -3.88 8.67 7.53
CA ALA A 382 -5.09 9.46 7.74
C ALA A 382 -6.39 8.61 7.65
N ILE A 383 -6.43 7.58 6.78
CA ILE A 383 -7.57 6.66 6.72
C ILE A 383 -7.63 5.77 7.96
N MET A 384 -6.49 5.26 8.42
CA MET A 384 -6.43 4.45 9.64
C MET A 384 -6.89 5.26 10.87
N ALA A 385 -6.43 6.51 11.01
CA ALA A 385 -6.86 7.40 12.08
C ALA A 385 -8.38 7.67 12.02
N LYS A 386 -8.92 7.85 10.81
CA LYS A 386 -10.37 8.02 10.60
C LYS A 386 -11.17 6.76 10.93
N HIS A 387 -10.70 5.57 10.54
CA HIS A 387 -11.33 4.29 10.88
C HIS A 387 -11.34 4.10 12.40
N ALA A 388 -10.20 4.28 13.06
CA ALA A 388 -10.07 4.22 14.51
C ALA A 388 -11.02 5.20 15.22
N LYS A 389 -11.05 6.47 14.80
CA LYS A 389 -11.96 7.48 15.36
C LYS A 389 -13.44 7.11 15.17
N THR A 390 -13.78 6.49 14.04
CA THR A 390 -15.16 6.05 13.77
C THR A 390 -15.57 4.91 14.69
N LEU A 391 -14.68 3.95 14.96
CA LEU A 391 -14.97 2.80 15.82
C LEU A 391 -15.12 3.18 17.30
N ILE A 392 -14.26 4.07 17.79
CA ILE A 392 -14.29 4.50 19.19
C ILE A 392 -15.38 5.55 19.46
N GLY A 393 -15.87 6.24 18.43
CA GLY A 393 -16.84 7.32 18.56
C GLY A 393 -16.29 8.54 19.33
N ASN A 394 -17.15 9.13 20.17
CA ASN A 394 -16.79 10.19 21.09
C ASN A 394 -16.38 9.59 22.45
N LEU A 395 -15.26 8.87 22.49
CA LEU A 395 -14.52 8.67 23.75
C LEU A 395 -13.96 10.00 24.25
#